data_AF-A0A7L4G3E5-F1
#
_entry.id   AF-A0A7L4G3E5-F1
#
_cell.length_a   1.000
_cell.length_b   1.000
_cell.length_c   1.000
_cell.angle_alpha   90.00
_cell.angle_beta   90.00
_cell.angle_gamma   90.00
#
_symmetry.space_group_name_H-M   'P 1'
#
loop_
_entity.id
_entity.type
_entity.pdbx_description
1 polymer ?
#
loop_
_entity_poly.entity_id
_entity_poly.type
_entity_poly.pdbx_seq_one_letter_code
_entity_poly.pdbx_strand_id
1 'polypeptide(L)'
;MEATFTDPMNETRKRDLGGTDLSPPELLKKIEQLEVELVQKEEKLLEMDLLDEQVSQLTDGIRSMAKSGKQDMLLLAQTMNELQRKLKEKTKQMMALVAELSMKQALAIKLQQEVRDKEQFLMTVSSRIDQGLPPPKEIEIEWLKVLRNEKMQKDAAEARAKRAAEEEQAAGPGCVHTTAEQRPTAYVPHDEYSLPLPRPYGARPPFKPSEPGPNMRHFRKPVEKPIEI
;
A
#
# COMPACT_ATOMS: atom_id res chain seq x y z
N MET A 1 92.55 -25.66 48.67
CA MET A 1 91.46 -24.78 49.15
C MET A 1 90.10 -25.50 49.20
N GLU A 2 90.06 -26.83 49.38
CA GLU A 2 88.79 -27.60 49.37
C GLU A 2 88.39 -28.16 50.75
N ALA A 3 89.32 -28.20 51.72
CA ALA A 3 89.05 -28.72 53.07
C ALA A 3 88.19 -27.79 53.94
N THR A 4 88.05 -26.51 53.57
CA THR A 4 87.24 -25.52 54.31
C THR A 4 85.74 -25.61 54.00
N PHE A 5 85.34 -26.36 52.98
CA PHE A 5 83.94 -26.54 52.59
C PHE A 5 83.29 -27.80 53.18
N THR A 6 84.08 -28.70 53.76
CA THR A 6 83.61 -29.96 54.38
C THR A 6 83.57 -29.91 55.90
N ASP A 7 83.88 -28.78 56.52
CA ASP A 7 83.87 -28.62 57.98
C ASP A 7 82.43 -28.40 58.51
N PRO A 8 81.86 -29.35 59.30
CA PRO A 8 80.49 -29.28 59.81
C PRO A 8 80.26 -28.18 60.87
N MET A 9 81.32 -27.47 61.29
CA MET A 9 81.25 -26.41 62.31
C MET A 9 81.24 -24.98 61.74
N ASN A 10 81.12 -24.82 60.42
CA ASN A 10 81.14 -23.50 59.79
C ASN A 10 79.83 -22.71 60.02
N GLU A 11 79.87 -21.67 60.86
CA GLU A 11 78.69 -20.90 61.31
C GLU A 11 77.98 -20.13 60.19
N THR A 12 78.70 -19.76 59.12
CA THR A 12 78.15 -18.99 57.99
C THR A 12 77.16 -19.79 57.11
N ARG A 13 77.03 -21.10 57.33
CA ARG A 13 76.16 -22.00 56.56
C ARG A 13 74.90 -22.45 57.30
N LYS A 14 74.81 -22.22 58.62
CA LYS A 14 73.66 -22.62 59.45
C LYS A 14 72.70 -21.43 59.57
N ARG A 15 71.44 -21.64 59.19
CA ARG A 15 70.35 -20.70 59.48
C ARG A 15 69.60 -21.25 60.68
N ASP A 16 69.71 -20.58 61.81
CA ASP A 16 68.93 -20.92 62.99
C ASP A 16 67.46 -20.60 62.71
N LEU A 17 66.75 -21.63 62.27
CA LEU A 17 65.29 -21.63 62.22
C LEU A 17 64.84 -21.78 63.68
N GLY A 18 64.76 -20.67 64.40
CA GLY A 18 64.38 -20.66 65.80
C GLY A 18 63.11 -21.48 66.05
N GLY A 19 63.06 -22.09 67.23
CA GLY A 19 62.01 -23.00 67.66
C GLY A 19 62.56 -23.92 68.74
N THR A 20 61.73 -24.29 69.72
CA THR A 20 62.07 -25.31 70.70
C THR A 20 61.56 -26.67 70.23
N ASP A 21 62.44 -27.66 70.20
CA ASP A 21 62.04 -29.05 69.98
C ASP A 21 61.14 -29.48 71.12
N LEU A 22 59.85 -29.65 70.80
CA LEU A 22 58.85 -30.11 71.77
C LEU A 22 59.23 -31.51 72.23
N SER A 23 59.18 -31.71 73.54
CA SER A 23 59.42 -33.03 74.11
C SER A 23 58.35 -34.03 73.61
N PRO A 24 58.65 -35.34 73.54
CA PRO A 24 57.67 -36.35 73.14
C PRO A 24 56.28 -36.24 73.82
N PRO A 25 56.16 -35.93 75.13
CA PRO A 25 54.85 -35.74 75.76
C PRO A 25 54.15 -34.44 75.34
N GLU A 26 54.87 -33.38 74.97
CA GLU A 26 54.28 -32.14 74.47
C GLU A 26 53.76 -32.31 73.04
N LEU A 27 54.47 -33.09 72.21
CA LEU A 27 53.99 -33.49 70.87
C LEU A 27 52.69 -34.30 70.95
N LEU A 28 52.61 -35.26 71.87
CA LEU A 28 51.38 -36.04 72.08
C LEU A 28 50.20 -35.15 72.49
N LYS A 29 50.40 -34.22 73.43
CA LYS A 29 49.37 -33.25 73.80
C LYS A 29 48.94 -32.37 72.63
N LYS A 30 49.87 -32.01 71.74
CA LYS A 30 49.56 -31.20 70.56
C LYS A 30 48.79 -32.00 69.52
N ILE A 31 49.11 -33.28 69.33
CA ILE A 31 48.37 -34.20 68.48
C ILE A 31 46.93 -34.34 68.99
N GLU A 32 46.73 -34.60 70.28
CA GLU A 32 45.39 -34.67 70.88
C GLU A 32 44.58 -33.38 70.68
N GLN A 33 45.21 -32.21 70.83
CA GLN A 33 44.54 -30.92 70.53
C GLN A 33 44.12 -30.81 69.07
N LEU A 34 45.00 -31.17 68.13
CA LEU A 34 44.72 -31.10 66.70
C LEU A 34 43.65 -32.11 66.27
N GLU A 35 43.61 -33.30 66.89
CA GLU A 35 42.55 -34.28 66.66
C GLU A 35 41.18 -33.75 67.09
N VAL A 36 41.11 -33.11 68.26
CA VAL A 36 39.86 -32.47 68.73
C VAL A 36 39.44 -31.33 67.79
N GLU A 37 40.39 -30.49 67.36
CA GLU A 37 40.11 -29.41 66.41
C GLU A 37 39.66 -29.96 65.04
N LEU A 38 40.25 -31.06 64.57
CA LEU A 38 39.90 -31.70 63.31
C LEU A 38 38.45 -32.21 63.35
N VAL A 39 38.08 -32.94 64.39
CA VAL A 39 36.70 -33.45 64.56
C VAL A 39 35.69 -32.30 64.59
N GLN A 40 35.99 -31.20 65.29
CA GLN A 40 35.12 -30.01 65.30
C GLN A 40 35.00 -29.35 63.93
N LYS A 41 36.02 -29.42 63.09
CA LYS A 41 36.00 -28.88 61.73
C LYS A 41 35.21 -29.78 60.79
N GLU A 42 35.34 -31.10 60.93
CA GLU A 42 34.56 -32.08 60.17
C GLU A 42 33.06 -31.98 60.47
N GLU A 43 32.68 -31.84 61.74
CA GLU A 43 31.29 -31.63 62.14
C GLU A 43 30.71 -30.36 61.50
N LYS A 44 31.44 -29.23 61.58
CA LYS A 44 31.04 -27.97 60.94
C LYS A 44 30.95 -28.06 59.42
N LEU A 45 31.79 -28.88 58.80
CA LEU A 45 31.77 -29.08 57.35
C LEU A 45 30.50 -29.82 56.94
N LEU A 46 30.12 -30.87 57.68
CA LEU A 46 28.87 -31.60 57.46
C LEU A 46 27.63 -30.71 57.65
N GLU A 47 27.65 -29.83 58.66
CA GLU A 47 26.57 -28.83 58.85
C GLU A 47 26.48 -27.88 57.64
N MET A 48 27.62 -27.42 57.13
CA MET A 48 27.67 -26.53 55.98
C MET A 48 27.15 -27.21 54.71
N ASP A 49 27.54 -28.47 54.47
CA ASP A 49 27.08 -29.26 53.31
C ASP A 49 25.55 -29.44 53.34
N LEU A 50 24.97 -29.72 54.52
CA LEU A 50 23.51 -29.82 54.68
C LEU A 50 22.82 -28.48 54.36
N LEU A 51 23.39 -27.36 54.81
CA LEU A 51 22.86 -26.03 54.52
C LEU A 51 22.97 -25.70 53.03
N ASP A 52 24.08 -26.03 52.38
CA ASP A 52 24.29 -25.81 50.95
C ASP A 52 23.31 -26.62 50.11
N GLU A 53 23.02 -27.86 50.48
CA GLU A 53 21.99 -28.67 49.84
C GLU A 53 20.61 -28.01 49.96
N GLN A 54 20.24 -27.55 51.16
CA GLN A 54 18.96 -26.88 51.39
C GLN A 54 18.84 -25.57 50.59
N VAL A 55 19.89 -24.74 50.60
CA VAL A 55 19.93 -23.48 49.84
C VAL A 55 19.87 -23.76 48.34
N SER A 56 20.55 -24.80 47.86
CA SER A 56 20.51 -25.20 46.45
C SER A 56 19.11 -25.62 46.03
N GLN A 57 18.44 -26.47 46.82
CA GLN A 57 17.06 -26.89 46.56
C GLN A 57 16.08 -25.72 46.53
N LEU A 58 16.17 -24.80 47.50
CA LEU A 58 15.34 -23.59 47.53
C LEU A 58 15.61 -22.69 46.31
N THR A 59 16.88 -22.52 45.95
CA THR A 59 17.30 -21.71 44.81
C THR A 59 16.78 -22.29 43.50
N ASP A 60 16.86 -23.60 43.30
CA ASP A 60 16.35 -24.27 42.12
C ASP A 60 14.82 -24.25 42.05
N GLY A 61 14.14 -24.36 43.20
CA GLY A 61 12.70 -24.13 43.31
C GLY A 61 12.31 -22.74 42.80
N ILE A 62 12.92 -21.69 43.33
CA ILE A 62 12.69 -20.30 42.90
C ILE A 62 13.02 -20.11 41.42
N ARG A 63 14.12 -20.70 40.94
CA ARG A 63 14.52 -20.63 39.53
C ARG A 63 13.48 -21.28 38.62
N SER A 64 12.91 -22.42 39.02
CA SER A 64 11.87 -23.13 38.25
C SER A 64 10.56 -22.33 38.20
N MET A 65 10.16 -21.72 39.32
CA MET A 65 9.01 -20.82 39.41
C MET A 65 9.21 -19.56 38.56
N ALA A 66 10.40 -18.95 38.61
CA ALA A 66 10.70 -17.78 37.80
C ALA A 66 10.72 -18.10 36.29
N LYS A 67 11.16 -19.29 35.90
CA LYS A 67 11.13 -19.75 34.49
C LYS A 67 9.70 -19.99 34.00
N SER A 68 8.86 -20.67 34.78
CA SER A 68 7.45 -20.89 34.43
C SER A 68 6.68 -19.58 34.36
N GLY A 69 6.83 -18.69 35.34
CA GLY A 69 6.18 -17.38 35.33
C GLY A 69 6.56 -16.51 34.12
N LYS A 70 7.81 -16.60 33.63
CA LYS A 70 8.22 -15.94 32.38
C LYS A 70 7.47 -16.47 31.15
N GLN A 71 7.26 -17.78 31.08
CA GLN A 71 6.54 -18.40 29.97
C GLN A 71 5.07 -17.96 29.97
N ASP A 72 4.42 -17.97 31.13
CA ASP A 72 3.02 -17.54 31.28
C ASP A 72 2.85 -16.05 30.93
N MET A 73 3.78 -15.21 31.39
CA MET A 73 3.80 -13.78 31.05
C MET A 73 3.95 -13.56 29.54
N LEU A 74 4.79 -14.35 28.87
CA LEU A 74 4.98 -14.27 27.43
C LEU A 74 3.70 -14.67 26.68
N LEU A 75 3.04 -15.75 27.08
CA LEU A 75 1.76 -16.17 26.50
C LEU A 75 0.68 -15.10 26.72
N LEU A 76 0.61 -14.52 27.91
CA LEU A 76 -0.29 -13.40 28.21
C LEU A 76 -0.01 -12.18 27.33
N ALA A 77 1.26 -11.81 27.14
CA ALA A 77 1.64 -10.72 26.26
C ALA A 77 1.26 -10.98 24.79
N GLN A 78 1.44 -12.21 24.30
CA GLN A 78 1.02 -12.60 22.96
C GLN A 78 -0.49 -12.50 22.77
N THR A 79 -1.28 -13.03 23.72
CA THR A 79 -2.74 -12.95 23.67
C THR A 79 -3.24 -11.50 23.75
N MET A 80 -2.61 -10.66 24.59
CA MET A 80 -2.92 -9.23 24.68
C MET A 80 -2.65 -8.50 23.36
N ASN A 81 -1.51 -8.77 22.72
CA ASN A 81 -1.16 -8.18 21.42
C ASN A 81 -2.14 -8.60 20.32
N GLU A 82 -2.56 -9.87 20.32
CA GLU A 82 -3.58 -10.41 19.41
C GLU A 82 -4.92 -9.69 19.58
N LEU A 83 -5.37 -9.51 20.82
CA LEU A 83 -6.60 -8.78 21.13
C LEU A 83 -6.50 -7.30 20.73
N GLN A 84 -5.37 -6.65 20.99
CA GLN A 84 -5.14 -5.26 20.58
C GLN A 84 -5.21 -5.11 19.05
N ARG A 85 -4.65 -6.08 18.29
CA ARG A 85 -4.74 -6.09 16.83
C ARG A 85 -6.19 -6.23 16.37
N LYS A 86 -6.94 -7.17 16.93
CA LYS A 86 -8.37 -7.35 16.62
C LYS A 86 -9.19 -6.09 16.93
N LEU A 87 -8.91 -5.43 18.05
CA LEU A 87 -9.58 -4.20 18.44
C LEU A 87 -9.29 -3.06 17.45
N LYS A 88 -8.02 -2.88 17.04
CA LYS A 88 -7.65 -1.89 16.03
C LYS A 88 -8.36 -2.15 14.69
N GLU A 89 -8.40 -3.40 14.25
CA GLU A 89 -9.08 -3.78 13.01
C GLU A 89 -10.58 -3.48 13.08
N LYS A 90 -11.25 -3.87 14.17
CA LYS A 90 -12.67 -3.56 14.39
C LYS A 90 -12.94 -2.06 14.46
N THR A 91 -12.05 -1.29 15.07
CA THR A 91 -12.15 0.17 15.13
C THR A 91 -12.05 0.77 13.72
N LYS A 92 -11.12 0.28 12.89
CA LYS A 92 -10.99 0.69 11.49
C LYS A 92 -12.23 0.37 10.67
N GLN A 93 -12.80 -0.82 10.84
CA GLN A 93 -14.07 -1.21 10.20
C GLN A 93 -15.22 -0.29 10.64
N MET A 94 -15.30 0.02 11.93
CA MET A 94 -16.30 0.96 12.45
C MET A 94 -16.13 2.36 11.85
N MET A 95 -14.90 2.88 11.72
CA MET A 95 -14.65 4.17 11.08
C MET A 95 -15.08 4.17 9.61
N ALA A 96 -14.82 3.09 8.87
CA ALA A 96 -15.25 2.95 7.48
C ALA A 96 -16.78 2.97 7.37
N LEU A 97 -17.48 2.22 8.22
CA LEU A 97 -18.95 2.20 8.25
C LEU A 97 -19.54 3.56 8.63
N VAL A 98 -18.93 4.27 9.58
CA VAL A 98 -19.36 5.63 9.96
C VAL A 98 -19.16 6.60 8.79
N ALA A 99 -18.04 6.50 8.06
CA ALA A 99 -17.80 7.31 6.87
C ALA A 99 -18.84 7.01 5.77
N GLU A 100 -19.10 5.74 5.47
CA GLU A 100 -20.12 5.34 4.50
C GLU A 100 -21.51 5.86 4.90
N LEU A 101 -21.88 5.73 6.17
CA LEU A 101 -23.14 6.22 6.70
C LEU A 101 -23.23 7.74 6.57
N SER A 102 -22.17 8.47 6.88
CA SER A 102 -22.12 9.94 6.73
C SER A 102 -22.31 10.38 5.28
N MET A 103 -21.69 9.67 4.32
CA MET A 103 -21.87 9.96 2.89
C MET A 103 -23.30 9.69 2.43
N LYS A 104 -23.90 8.57 2.89
CA LYS A 104 -25.30 8.24 2.58
C LYS A 104 -26.27 9.25 3.20
N GLN A 105 -26.03 9.68 4.44
CA GLN A 105 -26.81 10.73 5.09
C GLN A 105 -26.72 12.05 4.32
N ALA A 106 -25.51 12.47 3.93
CA ALA A 106 -25.33 13.67 3.13
C ALA A 106 -26.05 13.58 1.78
N LEU A 107 -26.03 12.41 1.13
CA LEU A 107 -26.76 12.17 -0.11
C LEU A 107 -28.28 12.21 0.10
N ALA A 108 -28.80 11.61 1.17
CA ALA A 108 -30.22 11.66 1.50
C ALA A 108 -30.70 13.10 1.74
N ILE A 109 -29.91 13.90 2.47
CA ILE A 109 -30.21 15.32 2.71
C ILE A 109 -30.23 16.10 1.39
N LYS A 110 -29.25 15.87 0.49
CA LYS A 110 -29.21 16.52 -0.83
C LYS A 110 -30.44 16.16 -1.67
N LEU A 111 -30.79 14.88 -1.75
CA LEU A 111 -31.98 14.43 -2.49
C LEU A 111 -33.26 15.01 -1.90
N GLN A 112 -33.38 15.05 -0.57
CA GLN A 112 -34.53 15.68 0.09
C GLN A 112 -34.62 17.18 -0.23
N GLN A 113 -33.47 17.88 -0.30
CA GLN A 113 -33.45 19.26 -0.70
C GLN A 113 -33.89 19.43 -2.16
N GLU A 114 -33.37 18.61 -3.08
CA GLU A 114 -33.77 18.66 -4.49
C GLU A 114 -35.27 18.40 -4.69
N VAL A 115 -35.85 17.45 -3.95
CA VAL A 115 -37.29 17.19 -3.99
C VAL A 115 -38.05 18.44 -3.56
N ARG A 116 -37.68 19.04 -2.42
CA ARG A 116 -38.33 20.26 -1.94
C ARG A 116 -38.20 21.42 -2.92
N ASP A 117 -37.02 21.62 -3.51
CA ASP A 117 -36.79 22.69 -4.48
C ASP A 117 -37.63 22.49 -5.74
N LYS A 118 -37.71 21.25 -6.25
CA LYS A 118 -38.55 20.89 -7.41
C LYS A 118 -40.04 21.02 -7.10
N GLU A 119 -40.49 20.62 -5.92
CA GLU A 119 -41.87 20.80 -5.47
C GLU A 119 -42.25 22.28 -5.40
N GLN A 120 -41.41 23.12 -4.79
CA GLN A 120 -41.62 24.56 -4.72
C GLN A 120 -41.66 25.20 -6.11
N PHE A 121 -40.76 24.76 -6.98
CA PHE A 121 -40.74 25.21 -8.37
C PHE A 121 -42.03 24.83 -9.10
N LEU A 122 -42.47 23.57 -9.01
CA LEU A 122 -43.72 23.11 -9.61
C LEU A 122 -44.92 23.89 -9.07
N MET A 123 -45.03 24.09 -7.75
CA MET A 123 -46.09 24.88 -7.14
C MET A 123 -46.13 26.31 -7.69
N THR A 124 -44.96 26.92 -7.86
CA THR A 124 -44.85 28.28 -8.44
C THR A 124 -45.32 28.31 -9.89
N VAL A 125 -44.91 27.33 -10.70
CA VAL A 125 -45.30 27.24 -12.11
C VAL A 125 -46.79 26.94 -12.24
N SER A 126 -47.33 25.97 -11.49
CA SER A 126 -48.75 25.65 -11.46
C SER A 126 -49.59 26.86 -11.09
N SER A 127 -49.23 27.57 -10.01
CA SER A 127 -49.93 28.79 -9.59
C SER A 127 -49.93 29.88 -10.69
N ARG A 128 -48.83 30.05 -11.44
CA ARG A 128 -48.78 30.98 -12.57
C ARG A 128 -49.67 30.54 -13.73
N ILE A 129 -49.68 29.25 -14.05
CA ILE A 129 -50.53 28.69 -15.10
C ILE A 129 -51.99 28.87 -14.74
N ASP A 130 -52.38 28.61 -13.49
CA ASP A 130 -53.76 28.82 -13.00
C ASP A 130 -54.18 30.30 -13.11
N GLN A 131 -53.23 31.22 -12.95
CA GLN A 131 -53.43 32.66 -13.14
C GLN A 131 -53.35 33.12 -14.61
N GLY A 132 -53.08 32.20 -15.55
CA GLY A 132 -52.88 32.52 -16.98
C GLY A 132 -51.59 33.29 -17.28
N LEU A 133 -50.65 33.34 -16.34
CA LEU A 133 -49.35 34.00 -16.50
C LEU A 133 -48.35 33.07 -17.22
N PRO A 134 -47.42 33.62 -18.03
CA PRO A 134 -46.43 32.82 -18.72
C PRO A 134 -45.48 32.10 -17.75
N PRO A 135 -45.02 30.88 -18.08
CA PRO A 135 -44.00 30.19 -17.32
C PRO A 135 -42.70 31.01 -17.16
N PRO A 136 -41.88 30.74 -16.14
CA PRO A 136 -40.55 31.35 -15.98
C PRO A 136 -39.70 31.27 -17.26
N LYS A 137 -38.96 32.34 -17.56
CA LYS A 137 -38.13 32.48 -18.78
C LYS A 137 -37.11 31.33 -18.96
N GLU A 138 -36.61 30.79 -17.86
CA GLU A 138 -35.68 29.66 -17.89
C GLU A 138 -36.31 28.41 -18.51
N ILE A 139 -37.59 28.14 -18.23
CA ILE A 139 -38.33 27.00 -18.81
C ILE A 139 -38.50 27.20 -20.30
N GLU A 140 -38.83 28.42 -20.73
CA GLU A 140 -38.98 28.75 -22.14
C GLU A 140 -37.66 28.52 -22.91
N ILE A 141 -36.54 28.93 -22.34
CA ILE A 141 -35.21 28.71 -22.93
C ILE A 141 -34.90 27.22 -23.04
N GLU A 142 -35.14 26.44 -21.99
CA GLU A 142 -34.91 24.98 -22.02
C GLU A 142 -35.84 24.28 -23.02
N TRP A 143 -37.09 24.70 -23.11
CA TRP A 143 -38.04 24.17 -24.10
C TRP A 143 -37.59 24.43 -25.54
N LEU A 144 -37.10 25.64 -25.84
CA LEU A 144 -36.57 25.97 -27.16
C LEU A 144 -35.32 25.15 -27.51
N LYS A 145 -34.48 24.80 -26.52
CA LYS A 145 -33.34 23.89 -26.72
C LYS A 145 -33.82 22.47 -27.05
N VAL A 146 -34.82 21.96 -26.35
CA VAL A 146 -35.41 20.64 -26.64
C VAL A 146 -35.94 20.59 -28.06
N LEU A 147 -36.75 21.57 -28.47
CA LEU A 147 -37.28 21.65 -29.83
C LEU A 147 -36.17 21.69 -30.90
N ARG A 148 -35.09 22.43 -30.64
CA ARG A 148 -33.92 22.47 -31.55
C ARG A 148 -33.25 21.10 -31.65
N ASN A 149 -33.04 20.42 -30.52
CA ASN A 149 -32.40 19.12 -30.48
C ASN A 149 -33.26 18.05 -31.17
N GLU A 150 -34.57 18.06 -30.96
CA GLU A 150 -35.50 17.16 -31.64
C GLU A 150 -35.47 17.36 -33.16
N LYS A 151 -35.46 18.62 -33.62
CA LYS A 151 -35.31 18.93 -35.05
C LYS A 151 -34.00 18.38 -35.61
N MET A 152 -32.89 18.62 -34.92
CA MET A 152 -31.58 18.08 -35.32
C MET A 152 -31.58 16.55 -35.37
N GLN A 153 -32.21 15.88 -34.41
CA GLN A 153 -32.29 14.42 -34.39
C GLN A 153 -33.13 13.89 -35.55
N LYS A 154 -34.27 14.54 -35.86
CA LYS A 154 -35.11 14.21 -37.02
C LYS A 154 -34.33 14.39 -38.32
N ASP A 155 -33.69 15.54 -38.52
CA ASP A 155 -32.88 15.83 -39.71
C ASP A 155 -31.73 14.80 -39.86
N ALA A 156 -31.08 14.43 -38.76
CA ALA A 156 -30.02 13.43 -38.76
C ALA A 156 -30.55 12.02 -39.07
N ALA A 157 -31.73 11.65 -38.55
CA ALA A 157 -32.38 10.38 -38.83
C ALA A 157 -32.83 10.30 -40.30
N GLU A 158 -33.41 11.37 -40.84
CA GLU A 158 -33.77 11.48 -42.26
C GLU A 158 -32.54 11.40 -43.16
N ALA A 159 -31.45 12.09 -42.81
CA ALA A 159 -30.19 12.00 -43.56
C ALA A 159 -29.54 10.61 -43.50
N ARG A 160 -29.74 9.86 -42.41
CA ARG A 160 -29.31 8.45 -42.32
C ARG A 160 -30.20 7.54 -43.14
N ALA A 161 -31.52 7.72 -43.08
CA ALA A 161 -32.48 6.94 -43.86
C ALA A 161 -32.30 7.14 -45.37
N LYS A 162 -32.07 8.39 -45.82
CA LYS A 162 -31.75 8.70 -47.22
C LYS A 162 -30.47 8.02 -47.67
N ARG A 163 -29.39 8.10 -46.88
CA ARG A 163 -28.14 7.41 -47.18
C ARG A 163 -28.30 5.89 -47.26
N ALA A 164 -29.06 5.29 -46.35
CA ALA A 164 -29.32 3.85 -46.38
C ALA A 164 -30.13 3.44 -47.63
N ALA A 165 -31.14 4.24 -48.01
CA ALA A 165 -31.91 4.00 -49.23
C ALA A 165 -31.07 4.19 -50.51
N GLU A 166 -30.17 5.16 -50.53
CA GLU A 166 -29.20 5.35 -51.62
C GLU A 166 -28.21 4.19 -51.70
N GLU A 167 -27.71 3.69 -50.57
CA GLU A 167 -26.85 2.50 -50.49
C GLU A 167 -27.59 1.23 -50.97
N GLU A 168 -28.85 1.06 -50.59
CA GLU A 168 -29.68 -0.08 -51.03
C GLU A 168 -29.99 -0.02 -52.54
N GLN A 169 -30.30 1.16 -53.08
CA GLN A 169 -30.45 1.36 -54.53
C GLN A 169 -29.13 1.12 -55.28
N ALA A 170 -28.00 1.53 -54.70
CA ALA A 170 -26.68 1.27 -55.25
C ALA A 170 -26.28 -0.22 -55.18
N ALA A 171 -26.83 -1.00 -54.25
CA ALA A 171 -26.58 -2.43 -54.07
C ALA A 171 -27.35 -3.36 -55.03
N GLY A 172 -27.85 -2.84 -56.16
CA GLY A 172 -28.51 -3.64 -57.20
C GLY A 172 -27.64 -4.80 -57.74
N PRO A 173 -28.25 -5.86 -58.31
CA PRO A 173 -27.52 -7.07 -58.72
C PRO A 173 -26.46 -6.76 -59.78
N GLY A 174 -25.19 -6.87 -59.39
CA GLY A 174 -24.01 -6.55 -60.20
C GLY A 174 -23.06 -5.49 -59.58
N CYS A 175 -23.44 -4.84 -58.48
CA CYS A 175 -22.63 -3.81 -57.82
C CYS A 175 -21.59 -4.37 -56.84
N VAL A 176 -20.34 -3.88 -56.90
CA VAL A 176 -19.27 -4.20 -55.94
C VAL A 176 -19.32 -3.18 -54.79
N HIS A 177 -19.60 -3.65 -53.57
CA HIS A 177 -19.69 -2.81 -52.38
C HIS A 177 -18.29 -2.27 -52.01
N THR A 178 -18.06 -0.96 -52.17
CA THR A 178 -16.79 -0.30 -51.82
C THR A 178 -17.06 0.97 -51.04
N THR A 179 -16.24 1.24 -50.01
CA THR A 179 -16.31 2.45 -49.17
C THR A 179 -15.51 3.63 -49.73
N ALA A 180 -14.82 3.42 -50.86
CA ALA A 180 -14.06 4.46 -51.54
C ALA A 180 -14.99 5.31 -52.42
N GLU A 181 -14.84 6.64 -52.37
CA GLU A 181 -15.51 7.52 -53.32
C GLU A 181 -15.13 7.09 -54.76
N GLN A 182 -16.14 6.80 -55.60
CA GLN A 182 -15.88 6.42 -56.99
C GLN A 182 -15.10 7.55 -57.68
N ARG A 183 -13.96 7.20 -58.27
CA ARG A 183 -13.21 8.15 -59.09
C ARG A 183 -14.10 8.61 -60.24
N PRO A 184 -14.21 9.93 -60.49
CA PRO A 184 -14.90 10.42 -61.67
C PRO A 184 -14.37 9.69 -62.91
N THR A 185 -15.23 8.90 -63.55
CA THR A 185 -14.84 7.99 -64.65
C THR A 185 -14.45 8.75 -65.93
N ALA A 186 -14.77 10.05 -66.02
CA ALA A 186 -14.21 10.94 -67.01
C ALA A 186 -14.17 12.39 -66.50
N TYR A 187 -13.05 13.08 -66.70
CA TYR A 187 -12.97 14.55 -66.62
C TYR A 187 -13.18 15.13 -68.02
N VAL A 188 -14.36 14.91 -68.59
CA VAL A 188 -14.75 15.49 -69.88
C VAL A 188 -16.02 16.32 -69.66
N PRO A 189 -15.97 17.65 -69.85
CA PRO A 189 -17.17 18.48 -69.82
C PRO A 189 -18.20 17.94 -70.82
N HIS A 190 -19.44 17.69 -70.40
CA HIS A 190 -20.51 17.19 -71.27
C HIS A 190 -21.14 18.28 -72.16
N ASP A 191 -20.43 19.39 -72.38
CA ASP A 191 -20.95 20.53 -73.13
C ASP A 191 -20.03 20.76 -74.34
N GLU A 192 -20.56 20.53 -75.54
CA GLU A 192 -19.84 20.54 -76.84
C GLU A 192 -19.17 21.89 -77.17
N TYR A 193 -19.41 22.93 -76.37
CA TYR A 193 -18.89 24.29 -76.54
C TYR A 193 -17.77 24.69 -75.57
N SER A 194 -17.32 23.79 -74.69
CA SER A 194 -16.28 24.13 -73.71
C SER A 194 -14.90 23.60 -74.12
N LEU A 195 -13.97 24.52 -74.42
CA LEU A 195 -12.56 24.23 -74.72
C LEU A 195 -11.91 23.37 -73.62
N PRO A 196 -10.91 22.53 -73.94
CA PRO A 196 -10.20 21.69 -72.96
C PRO A 196 -9.23 22.56 -72.15
N LEU A 197 -9.76 23.52 -71.41
CA LEU A 197 -9.00 24.32 -70.47
C LEU A 197 -8.99 23.56 -69.13
N PRO A 198 -7.81 23.37 -68.51
CA PRO A 198 -7.73 22.79 -67.18
C PRO A 198 -8.59 23.60 -66.22
N ARG A 199 -9.64 22.99 -65.66
CA ARG A 199 -10.41 23.65 -64.60
C ARG A 199 -9.47 23.88 -63.41
N PRO A 200 -9.46 25.08 -62.80
CA PRO A 200 -8.72 25.26 -61.56
C PRO A 200 -9.24 24.22 -60.58
N TYR A 201 -8.31 23.48 -59.96
CA TYR A 201 -8.66 22.55 -58.90
C TYR A 201 -9.56 23.30 -57.93
N GLY A 202 -10.74 22.76 -57.61
CA GLY A 202 -11.77 23.45 -56.85
C GLY A 202 -11.32 23.83 -55.43
N ALA A 203 -12.19 23.78 -54.44
CA ALA A 203 -11.85 24.19 -53.07
C ALA A 203 -10.65 23.42 -52.43
N ARG A 204 -10.12 22.38 -53.08
CA ARG A 204 -8.97 21.58 -52.64
C ARG A 204 -7.96 21.39 -53.79
N PRO A 205 -7.09 22.38 -54.05
CA PRO A 205 -6.00 22.22 -55.01
C PRO A 205 -4.93 21.24 -54.52
N PRO A 206 -4.17 20.61 -55.44
CA PRO A 206 -3.01 19.82 -55.07
C PRO A 206 -2.06 20.72 -54.29
N PHE A 207 -1.86 20.35 -53.03
CA PHE A 207 -1.08 21.09 -52.06
C PHE A 207 0.41 20.93 -52.37
N LYS A 208 1.11 22.04 -52.61
CA LYS A 208 2.57 22.05 -52.53
C LYS A 208 2.94 22.05 -51.04
N PRO A 209 3.64 21.04 -50.51
CA PRO A 209 4.06 21.03 -49.11
C PRO A 209 4.81 22.32 -48.78
N SER A 210 4.37 23.01 -47.73
CA SER A 210 5.07 24.19 -47.22
C SER A 210 6.50 23.80 -46.84
N GLU A 211 7.47 24.66 -47.16
CA GLU A 211 8.86 24.42 -46.77
C GLU A 211 8.95 24.22 -45.24
N PRO A 212 9.71 23.22 -44.76
CA PRO A 212 9.81 22.92 -43.34
C PRO A 212 10.25 24.16 -42.54
N GLY A 213 9.37 24.68 -41.70
CA GLY A 213 9.68 25.82 -40.84
C GLY A 213 10.75 25.48 -39.78
N PRO A 214 11.41 26.49 -39.18
CA PRO A 214 12.48 26.30 -38.18
C PRO A 214 12.07 25.42 -36.98
N ASN A 215 10.78 25.42 -36.62
CA ASN A 215 10.21 24.63 -35.52
C ASN A 215 10.03 23.14 -35.82
N MET A 216 10.27 22.67 -37.06
CA MET A 216 10.20 21.24 -37.39
C MET A 216 11.27 20.38 -36.70
N ARG A 217 12.33 20.99 -36.16
CA ARG A 217 13.38 20.32 -35.38
C ARG A 217 12.88 19.70 -34.08
N HIS A 218 11.74 20.17 -33.56
CA HIS A 218 11.15 19.71 -32.30
C HIS A 218 10.13 18.58 -32.50
N PHE A 219 9.69 18.32 -33.73
CA PHE A 219 8.79 17.21 -34.04
C PHE A 219 9.58 15.94 -34.32
N ARG A 220 9.45 14.93 -33.45
CA ARG A 220 10.02 13.59 -33.66
C ARG A 220 8.91 12.66 -34.16
N LYS A 221 9.18 11.93 -35.25
CA LYS A 221 8.25 10.90 -35.74
C LYS A 221 8.11 9.81 -34.66
N PRO A 222 6.89 9.38 -34.31
CA PRO A 222 6.69 8.28 -33.39
C PRO A 222 7.29 7.00 -33.98
N VAL A 223 7.92 6.19 -33.12
CA VAL A 223 8.44 4.87 -33.53
C VAL A 223 7.24 3.93 -33.64
N GLU A 224 6.97 3.47 -34.85
CA GLU A 224 5.94 2.46 -35.11
C GLU A 224 6.35 1.16 -34.40
N LYS A 225 5.52 0.69 -33.48
CA LYS A 225 5.73 -0.60 -32.83
C LYS A 225 5.32 -1.70 -33.83
N PRO A 226 6.08 -2.81 -33.91
CA PRO A 226 5.67 -3.94 -34.74
C PRO A 226 4.31 -4.43 -34.28
N ILE A 227 3.37 -4.54 -35.23
CA ILE A 227 2.07 -5.15 -35.00
C ILE A 227 2.34 -6.65 -34.88
N GLU A 228 2.05 -7.22 -33.71
CA GLU A 228 2.04 -8.67 -33.53
C GLU A 228 0.84 -9.22 -34.33
N ILE A 229 1.13 -10.03 -35.35
CA ILE A 229 0.14 -10.82 -36.10
C ILE A 229 0.11 -12.22 -35.49
#